data_AF-A0A1G3M2T4-F1
#
_entry.id   AF-A0A1G3M2T4-F1
#
_cell.length_a   1.000
_cell.length_b   1.000
_cell.length_c   1.000
_cell.angle_alpha   90.00
_cell.angle_beta   90.00
_cell.angle_gamma   90.00
#
_symmetry.space_group_name_H-M   'P 1'
#
loop_
_entity.id
_entity.type
_entity.pdbx_description
1 polymer ?
#
loop_
_entity_poly.entity_id
_entity_poly.type
_entity_poly.pdbx_seq_one_letter_code
_entity_poly.pdbx_strand_id
1 'polypeptide(L)'
;MKPTVNRSVIYTSLGSADGKYPPEQQAAIITRVMPIGSITFRIDDPCSYAVSLAVIYPTGMFFLDPPEGVPFSEEFTRGCWSWAPRV
;
A
#
# COMPACT_ATOMS: atom_id res chain seq x y z
N MET A 1 -3.48 -11.38 7.28
CA MET A 1 -2.09 -11.70 7.74
C MET A 1 -1.50 -10.46 8.41
N LYS A 2 -0.66 -10.58 9.46
CA LYS A 2 -0.09 -9.40 10.12
C LYS A 2 1.05 -8.77 9.27
N PRO A 3 1.01 -7.46 8.97
CA PRO A 3 2.11 -6.77 8.32
C PRO A 3 3.30 -6.56 9.26
N THR A 4 4.49 -6.56 8.68
CA THR A 4 5.78 -6.36 9.35
C THR A 4 6.65 -5.45 8.51
N VAL A 5 7.53 -4.68 9.16
CA VAL A 5 8.54 -3.87 8.47
C VAL A 5 9.47 -4.76 7.65
N ASN A 6 10.01 -4.22 6.56
CA ASN A 6 10.89 -4.91 5.61
C ASN A 6 10.21 -6.08 4.88
N ARG A 7 8.88 -6.04 4.76
CA ARG A 7 8.11 -7.04 4.04
C ARG A 7 7.71 -6.52 2.66
N SER A 8 8.03 -7.29 1.63
CA SER A 8 7.62 -7.00 0.26
C SER A 8 6.14 -7.28 0.06
N VAL A 9 5.46 -6.33 -0.59
CA VAL A 9 4.04 -6.32 -0.94
C VAL A 9 3.88 -5.74 -2.34
N ILE A 10 2.66 -5.81 -2.88
CA ILE A 10 2.30 -5.16 -4.14
C ILE A 10 1.52 -3.88 -3.80
N TYR A 11 1.87 -2.78 -4.43
CA TYR A 11 1.07 -1.55 -4.41
C TYR A 11 0.47 -1.32 -5.79
N THR A 12 -0.84 -1.14 -5.89
CA THR A 12 -1.47 -0.75 -7.15
C THR A 12 -1.52 0.78 -7.23
N SER A 13 -0.83 1.36 -8.22
CA SER A 13 -0.80 2.80 -8.41
C SER A 13 -2.20 3.37 -8.72
N LEU A 14 -2.41 4.66 -8.47
CA LEU A 14 -3.67 5.33 -8.79
C LEU A 14 -3.91 5.46 -10.30
N GLY A 15 -2.85 5.32 -11.11
CA GLY A 15 -2.83 5.82 -12.48
C GLY A 15 -2.77 7.35 -12.52
N SER A 16 -2.90 7.92 -13.72
CA SER A 16 -3.01 9.36 -13.90
C SER A 16 -4.46 9.82 -13.89
N ALA A 17 -4.70 11.04 -13.41
CA ALA A 17 -6.05 11.60 -13.30
C ALA A 17 -6.74 11.77 -14.67
N ASP A 18 -5.95 11.99 -15.73
CA ASP A 18 -6.41 12.07 -17.12
C ASP A 18 -6.58 10.71 -17.80
N GLY A 19 -6.30 9.60 -17.10
CA GLY A 19 -6.41 8.24 -17.62
C GLY A 19 -5.33 7.82 -18.62
N LYS A 20 -4.35 8.68 -18.89
CA LYS A 20 -3.22 8.38 -19.80
C LYS A 20 -2.37 7.20 -19.31
N TYR A 21 -2.21 7.07 -17.99
CA TYR A 21 -1.46 6.00 -17.35
C TYR A 21 -2.42 5.17 -16.49
N PRO A 22 -2.67 3.90 -16.84
CA PRO A 22 -3.56 3.06 -16.05
C PRO A 22 -2.96 2.74 -14.67
N PRO A 23 -3.79 2.34 -13.69
CA PRO A 23 -3.31 1.69 -12.47
C PRO A 23 -2.45 0.46 -12.78
N GLU A 24 -1.27 0.39 -12.20
CA GLU A 24 -0.32 -0.71 -12.39
C GLU A 24 0.19 -1.24 -11.06
N GLN A 25 0.50 -2.53 -11.02
CA GLN A 25 1.08 -3.19 -9.85
C GLN A 25 2.57 -2.87 -9.76
N GLN A 26 3.00 -2.41 -8.60
CA GLN A 26 4.38 -2.03 -8.32
C GLN A 26 4.89 -2.80 -7.11
N ALA A 27 6.19 -3.12 -7.12
CA ALA A 27 6.84 -3.68 -5.95
C ALA A 27 6.91 -2.62 -4.86
N ALA A 28 6.56 -2.99 -3.64
CA ALA A 28 6.66 -2.09 -2.49
C ALA A 28 7.18 -2.83 -1.25
N ILE A 29 7.83 -2.10 -0.35
CA ILE A 29 8.32 -2.61 0.93
C ILE A 29 7.63 -1.85 2.04
N ILE A 30 7.11 -2.57 3.04
CA ILE A 30 6.56 -1.96 4.25
C ILE A 30 7.70 -1.32 5.05
N THR A 31 7.65 0.00 5.23
CA THR A 31 8.64 0.77 6.01
C THR A 31 8.18 1.04 7.43
N ARG A 32 6.86 1.09 7.66
CA ARG A 32 6.26 1.33 8.98
C ARG A 32 4.96 0.55 9.11
N VAL A 33 4.67 0.09 10.33
CA VAL A 33 3.40 -0.55 10.68
C VAL A 33 2.83 0.17 11.91
N MET A 34 1.62 0.69 11.79
CA MET A 34 0.91 1.42 12.83
C MET A 34 -0.35 0.65 13.27
N PRO A 35 -0.58 0.48 14.58
CA PRO A 35 -1.85 -0.05 15.06
C PRO A 35 -2.95 0.98 14.80
N ILE A 36 -4.16 0.52 14.44
CA ILE A 36 -5.23 1.48 14.09
C ILE A 36 -5.71 2.32 15.29
N GLY A 37 -5.44 1.92 16.53
CA GLY A 37 -5.72 2.77 17.70
C GLY A 37 -5.03 4.14 17.68
N SER A 38 -4.03 4.33 16.82
CA SER A 38 -3.34 5.62 16.60
C SER A 38 -3.90 6.48 15.46
N ILE A 39 -4.96 6.05 14.77
CA ILE A 39 -5.40 6.65 13.50
C ILE A 39 -6.90 6.98 13.57
N THR A 40 -7.24 8.25 13.39
CA THR A 40 -8.58 8.80 13.63
C THR A 40 -9.58 8.60 12.50
N PHE A 41 -9.16 8.06 11.34
CA PHE A 41 -10.02 7.88 10.17
C PHE A 41 -10.01 6.41 9.77
N ARG A 42 -11.07 5.66 10.10
CA ARG A 42 -11.24 4.28 9.63
C ARG A 42 -12.22 4.23 8.47
N ILE A 43 -11.70 3.81 7.32
CA ILE A 43 -12.42 3.06 6.29
C ILE A 43 -12.47 1.60 6.81
N ASP A 44 -13.54 0.87 6.50
CA ASP A 44 -13.78 -0.53 6.88
C ASP A 44 -12.69 -1.48 6.31
N ASP A 45 -11.48 -1.46 6.87
CA ASP A 45 -10.35 -2.28 6.45
C ASP A 45 -10.31 -3.60 7.26
N PRO A 46 -10.32 -4.78 6.59
CA PRO A 46 -10.19 -6.08 7.26
C PRO A 46 -8.83 -6.29 7.94
N CYS A 47 -7.80 -5.49 7.62
CA CYS A 47 -6.52 -5.51 8.31
C CYS A 47 -6.51 -4.50 9.48
N SER A 48 -6.19 -4.97 10.70
CA SER A 48 -6.14 -4.12 11.90
C SER A 48 -4.94 -3.14 11.98
N TYR A 49 -4.26 -2.88 10.86
CA TYR A 49 -2.99 -2.15 10.81
C TYR A 49 -2.95 -1.22 9.61
N ALA A 50 -2.41 -0.01 9.80
CA ALA A 50 -2.03 0.85 8.70
C ALA A 50 -0.53 0.74 8.44
N VAL A 51 -0.11 0.93 7.19
CA VAL A 51 1.29 0.77 6.80
C VAL A 51 1.77 1.98 6.00
N SER A 52 3.07 2.23 6.08
CA SER A 52 3.77 3.13 5.15
C SER A 52 4.62 2.28 4.21
N LEU A 53 4.75 2.71 2.96
CA LEU A 53 5.39 1.94 1.90
C LEU A 53 6.52 2.71 1.24
N ALA A 54 7.58 2.00 0.88
CA ALA A 54 8.51 2.41 -0.15
C ALA A 54 8.12 1.70 -1.46
N VAL A 55 7.56 2.43 -2.42
CA VAL A 55 7.18 1.92 -3.73
C VAL A 55 8.34 2.08 -4.69
N ILE A 56 8.70 0.99 -5.37
CA ILE A 56 9.89 0.88 -6.20
C ILE A 56 9.45 0.83 -7.67
N TYR A 57 9.97 1.77 -8.45
CA TYR A 57 9.87 1.82 -9.90
C TYR A 57 11.26 1.60 -10.51
N PRO A 58 11.35 1.17 -11.79
CA PRO A 58 12.64 1.12 -12.50
C PRO A 58 13.36 2.48 -12.55
N THR A 59 12.59 3.57 -12.48
CA THR A 59 13.09 4.96 -12.57
C THR A 59 13.35 5.61 -11.21
N GLY A 60 13.02 4.95 -10.10
CA GLY A 60 13.22 5.54 -8.77
C GLY A 60 12.35 4.91 -7.69
N MET A 61 12.27 5.58 -6.55
CA MET A 61 11.51 5.11 -5.39
C MET A 61 10.69 6.25 -4.81
N PHE A 62 9.47 5.95 -4.38
CA PHE A 62 8.55 6.89 -3.76
C PHE A 62 8.10 6.39 -2.39
N PHE A 63 8.02 7.28 -1.40
CA PHE A 63 7.56 6.94 -0.06
C PHE A 63 6.09 7.35 0.11
N LEU A 64 5.23 6.36 0.33
CA LEU A 64 3.84 6.58 0.72
C LEU A 64 3.74 6.53 2.23
N ASP A 65 3.60 7.71 2.84
CA ASP A 65 3.43 7.87 4.29
C ASP A 65 2.28 8.83 4.65
N PRO A 66 1.04 8.55 4.21
CA PRO A 66 -0.10 9.37 4.61
C PRO A 66 -0.40 9.18 6.12
N PRO A 67 -0.99 10.19 6.78
CA PRO A 67 -1.37 10.10 8.21
C PRO A 67 -2.22 8.87 8.55
N GLU A 68 -3.09 8.48 7.65
CA GLU A 68 -4.00 7.34 7.75
C GLU A 68 -3.34 5.98 7.38
N GLY A 69 -2.12 6.03 6.84
CA GLY A 69 -1.43 4.91 6.20
C GLY A 69 -2.09 4.45 4.90
N VAL A 70 -1.38 3.60 4.16
CA VAL A 70 -1.84 3.10 2.87
C VAL A 70 -2.90 2.01 3.09
N PRO A 71 -4.09 2.11 2.47
CA PRO A 71 -5.17 1.16 2.68
C PRO A 71 -4.83 -0.22 2.11
N PHE A 72 -5.28 -1.28 2.78
CA PHE A 72 -5.12 -2.65 2.30
C PHE A 72 -6.31 -3.05 1.41
N SER A 73 -6.04 -3.88 0.39
CA SER A 73 -7.07 -4.63 -0.33
C SER A 73 -6.54 -6.02 -0.69
N GLU A 74 -7.36 -7.05 -0.53
CA GLU A 74 -7.03 -8.39 -1.03
C GLU A 74 -7.04 -8.44 -2.55
N GLU A 75 -7.90 -7.61 -3.17
CA GLU A 75 -7.90 -7.38 -4.60
C GLU A 75 -6.88 -6.30 -4.95
N PHE A 76 -6.35 -6.30 -6.17
CA PHE A 76 -5.38 -5.29 -6.64
C PHE A 76 -6.04 -3.94 -6.94
N THR A 77 -6.82 -3.41 -5.99
CA THR A 77 -7.54 -2.15 -6.09
C THR A 77 -6.58 -0.96 -6.15
N ARG A 78 -6.87 0.01 -7.02
CA ARG A 78 -6.07 1.24 -7.17
C ARG A 78 -5.88 1.96 -5.83
N GLY A 79 -4.66 2.43 -5.56
CA GLY A 79 -4.32 3.15 -4.33
C GLY A 79 -4.18 2.26 -3.09
N CYS A 80 -4.39 0.95 -3.21
CA CYS A 80 -4.24 0.01 -2.11
C CYS A 80 -2.96 -0.82 -2.26
N TRP A 81 -2.52 -1.38 -1.13
CA TRP A 81 -1.52 -2.44 -1.13
C TRP A 81 -2.18 -3.81 -0.92
N SER A 82 -1.57 -4.83 -1.49
CA SER A 82 -2.02 -6.23 -1.44
C SER A 82 -0.86 -7.15 -1.12
N TRP A 83 -1.15 -8.32 -0.58
CA TRP A 83 -0.14 -9.36 -0.42
C TRP A 83 0.39 -9.81 -1.78
N ALA A 84 1.71 -9.95 -1.90
CA ALA A 84 2.28 -10.59 -3.07
C ALA A 84 1.73 -12.02 -3.22
N PRO A 85 1.37 -12.46 -4.44
CA PRO A 85 0.93 -13.82 -4.69
C PRO A 85 1.97 -14.81 -4.18
N ARG A 86 1.53 -15.85 -3.48
CA ARG A 86 2.39 -16.98 -3.16
C ARG A 86 2.42 -17.89 -4.38
N VAL A 87 3.60 -18.07 -4.96
CA VAL A 87 3.90 -19.21 -5.85
C VAL A 87 4.25 -20.43 -5.01
#